data_AF-Q4R0Q4-F1
#
_entry.id   AF-Q4R0Q4-F1
#
_cell.length_a   1.000
_cell.length_b   1.000
_cell.length_c   1.000
_cell.angle_alpha   90.00
_cell.angle_beta   90.00
_cell.angle_gamma   90.00
#
_symmetry.space_group_name_H-M   'P 1'
#
loop_
_entity.id
_entity.type
_entity.pdbx_description
1 polymer ?
#
loop_
_entity_poly.entity_id
_entity_poly.type
_entity_poly.pdbx_seq_one_letter_code
_entity_poly.pdbx_strand_id
1 'polypeptide(L)'
;AFYLKVSVVAVNGTVLPPSLLHEPTILYEPGVGHHEDHASGSLAGSGVRKDVNTLTTAETENLRRALQGVKEDHGHNGFQAIAA
;
A
#
# COMPACT_ATOMS: atom_id res chain seq x y z
N ALA A 1 -15.60 2.56 -1.28
CA ALA A 1 -16.14 2.21 0.05
C ALA A 1 -16.40 0.71 0.08
N PHE A 2 -16.15 0.05 1.21
CA PHE A 2 -16.38 -1.38 1.37
C PHE A 2 -17.04 -1.64 2.73
N TYR A 3 -17.73 -2.77 2.88
CA TYR A 3 -18.39 -3.20 4.11
C TYR A 3 -18.11 -4.69 4.37
N LEU A 4 -18.14 -5.08 5.64
CA LEU A 4 -17.94 -6.47 6.06
C LEU A 4 -19.31 -7.14 6.28
N LYS A 5 -19.56 -8.24 5.58
CA LYS A 5 -20.75 -9.07 5.77
C LYS A 5 -20.39 -10.29 6.62
N VAL A 6 -21.01 -10.43 7.79
CA VAL A 6 -20.80 -11.56 8.71
C VAL A 6 -22.01 -12.48 8.68
N SER A 7 -21.78 -13.79 8.59
CA SER A 7 -22.81 -14.82 8.69
C SER A 7 -22.34 -15.93 9.62
N VAL A 8 -23.01 -16.09 10.75
CA VAL A 8 -22.71 -17.13 11.74
C VAL A 8 -23.78 -18.21 11.63
N VAL A 9 -23.36 -19.46 11.44
CA VAL A 9 -24.25 -20.61 11.29
C VAL A 9 -23.96 -21.60 12.42
N ALA A 10 -24.99 -21.98 13.17
CA ALA A 10 -24.88 -22.97 14.23
C ALA A 10 -24.71 -24.38 13.67
N VAL A 11 -24.25 -25.33 14.49
CA VAL A 11 -23.98 -26.72 14.08
C VAL A 11 -25.21 -27.46 13.54
N ASN A 12 -26.41 -27.03 13.95
CA ASN A 12 -27.70 -27.55 13.47
C ASN A 12 -28.19 -26.86 12.17
N GLY A 13 -27.41 -25.95 11.60
CA GLY A 13 -27.71 -25.23 10.36
C GLY A 13 -28.48 -23.92 10.52
N THR A 14 -28.88 -23.52 11.74
CA THR A 14 -29.60 -22.25 11.92
C THR A 14 -28.66 -21.04 11.83
N VAL A 15 -29.08 -20.00 11.10
CA VAL A 15 -28.32 -18.74 10.97
C VAL A 15 -28.63 -17.83 12.16
N LEU A 16 -27.59 -17.33 12.82
CA LEU A 16 -27.72 -16.37 13.91
C LEU A 16 -28.08 -14.98 13.34
N PRO A 17 -29.05 -14.26 13.94
CA PRO A 17 -29.35 -12.88 13.54
C PRO A 17 -28.12 -11.96 13.67
N PRO A 18 -27.73 -11.21 12.62
CA PRO A 18 -26.58 -10.32 12.66
C PRO A 18 -26.68 -9.20 13.71
N SER A 19 -27.90 -8.80 14.08
CA SER A 19 -28.17 -7.78 15.09
C SER A 19 -27.74 -8.16 16.51
N LEU A 20 -27.48 -9.45 16.76
CA LEU A 20 -26.94 -9.91 18.04
C LEU A 20 -25.41 -9.77 18.11
N LEU A 21 -24.76 -9.47 16.99
CA LEU A 21 -23.32 -9.30 16.89
C LEU A 21 -23.00 -7.81 16.89
N HIS A 22 -21.91 -7.44 17.55
CA HIS A 22 -21.37 -6.09 17.42
C HIS A 22 -20.88 -5.87 15.98
N GLU A 23 -20.96 -4.62 15.51
CA GLU A 23 -20.44 -4.27 14.20
C GLU A 23 -18.94 -4.60 14.10
N PRO A 24 -18.50 -5.25 13.01
CA PRO A 24 -17.10 -5.60 12.85
C PRO A 24 -16.26 -4.34 12.70
N THR A 25 -15.11 -4.32 13.39
CA THR A 25 -14.14 -3.22 13.33
C THR A 25 -12.93 -3.65 12.49
N ILE A 26 -12.43 -2.73 11.67
CA ILE A 26 -11.19 -2.93 10.92
C ILE A 26 -10.08 -2.22 11.67
N LEU A 27 -9.07 -2.98 12.08
CA LEU A 27 -7.88 -2.45 12.75
C LEU A 27 -6.71 -2.51 11.75
N TYR A 28 -6.07 -1.37 11.54
CA TYR A 28 -4.80 -1.28 10.83
C TYR A 28 -3.72 -0.91 11.84
N GLU A 29 -2.78 -1.81 12.07
CA GLU A 29 -1.59 -1.56 12.88
C GLU A 29 -0.39 -1.43 11.94
N PRO A 30 0.22 -0.25 11.84
CA PRO A 30 1.42 -0.08 11.03
C PRO A 30 2.58 -0.86 11.64
N GLY A 31 3.47 -1.38 10.78
CA GLY A 31 4.68 -2.06 11.24
C GLY A 31 5.64 -1.15 12.01
N VAL A 32 6.52 -1.74 12.81
CA VAL A 32 7.57 -1.01 13.54
C VAL A 32 8.44 -0.22 12.54
N GLY A 33 8.67 1.06 12.81
CA GLY A 33 9.40 1.95 11.90
C GLY A 33 8.54 2.54 10.77
N HIS A 34 7.21 2.47 10.88
CA HIS A 34 6.33 3.17 9.95
C HIS A 34 6.45 4.69 10.12
N HIS A 35 6.72 5.37 9.01
CA HIS A 35 6.74 6.82 8.92
C HIS A 35 5.45 7.28 8.25
N GLU A 36 4.65 8.10 8.95
CA GLU A 36 3.50 8.79 8.37
C GLU A 36 3.96 10.06 7.63
N ASP A 37 3.45 10.29 6.42
CA ASP A 37 3.76 11.49 5.66
C ASP A 37 3.00 12.70 6.22
N HIS A 38 3.75 13.71 6.66
CA HIS A 38 3.31 15.09 6.50
C HIS A 38 3.73 15.55 5.09
N ALA A 39 2.77 15.50 4.15
CA ALA A 39 2.80 16.13 2.82
C ALA A 39 3.82 15.61 1.78
N SER A 40 3.53 14.47 1.14
CA SER A 40 4.03 14.19 -0.23
C SER A 40 3.02 14.70 -1.28
N GLY A 41 2.81 16.01 -1.33
CA GLY A 41 2.16 16.65 -2.48
C GLY A 41 3.13 16.75 -3.64
N SER A 42 2.65 16.70 -4.89
CA SER A 42 3.47 16.96 -6.07
C SER A 42 4.09 18.36 -5.96
N LEU A 43 5.36 18.41 -5.55
CA LEU A 43 6.17 19.62 -5.63
C LEU A 43 6.55 19.79 -7.09
N ALA A 44 5.87 20.71 -7.78
CA ALA A 44 6.13 20.98 -9.18
C ALA A 44 7.63 21.25 -9.42
N GLY A 45 8.27 20.41 -10.24
CA GLY A 45 9.59 20.67 -10.81
C GLY A 45 10.82 20.18 -10.03
N SER A 46 10.68 19.61 -8.82
CA SER A 46 11.84 19.08 -8.08
C SER A 46 11.53 17.77 -7.36
N GLY A 47 12.19 16.69 -7.78
CA GLY A 47 12.17 15.43 -7.03
C GLY A 47 12.99 15.56 -5.74
N VAL A 48 12.42 15.16 -4.60
CA VAL A 48 13.10 15.15 -3.30
C VAL A 48 13.71 13.77 -3.07
N ARG A 49 14.99 13.71 -2.69
CA ARG A 49 15.64 12.47 -2.22
C ARG A 49 15.45 12.36 -0.71
N LYS A 50 14.50 11.52 -0.27
CA LYS A 50 14.26 11.21 1.14
C LYS A 50 15.24 10.12 1.64
N ASP A 51 15.38 10.00 2.96
CA ASP A 51 16.08 8.85 3.58
C ASP A 51 15.29 7.56 3.30
N VAL A 52 15.98 6.52 2.86
CA VAL A 52 15.38 5.22 2.50
C VAL A 52 14.71 4.52 3.68
N ASN A 53 15.15 4.80 4.91
CA ASN A 53 14.55 4.24 6.13
C ASN A 53 13.23 4.92 6.48
N THR A 54 12.92 6.06 5.86
CA THR A 54 11.74 6.89 6.15
C THR A 54 10.66 6.85 5.08
N LEU A 55 10.84 6.00 4.04
CA LEU A 55 9.91 5.93 2.93
C LEU A 55 8.57 5.34 3.37
N THR A 56 7.48 5.93 2.87
CA THR A 56 6.16 5.33 3.04
C THR A 56 5.99 4.09 2.15
N THR A 57 4.98 3.27 2.46
CA THR A 57 4.63 2.11 1.64
C THR A 57 4.31 2.52 0.20
N ALA A 58 3.60 3.64 0.01
CA ALA A 58 3.23 4.13 -1.31
C ALA A 58 4.44 4.63 -2.10
N GLU A 59 5.34 5.39 -1.47
CA GLU A 59 6.59 5.85 -2.11
C GLU A 59 7.48 4.67 -2.50
N THR A 60 7.63 3.69 -1.61
CA THR A 60 8.42 2.49 -1.87
C THR A 60 7.84 1.69 -3.06
N GLU A 61 6.52 1.52 -3.12
CA GLU A 61 5.86 0.83 -4.23
C GLU A 61 6.00 1.61 -5.55
N ASN A 62 5.84 2.93 -5.51
CA ASN A 62 6.05 3.78 -6.68
C ASN A 62 7.49 3.70 -7.20
N LEU A 63 8.49 3.71 -6.31
CA LEU A 63 9.90 3.53 -6.69
C LEU A 63 10.17 2.14 -7.29
N ARG A 64 9.58 1.07 -6.73
CA ARG A 64 9.69 -0.28 -7.30
C ARG A 64 9.14 -0.35 -8.71
N ARG A 65 7.94 0.19 -8.95
CA ARG A 65 7.32 0.23 -10.28
C ARG A 65 8.12 1.07 -11.27
N ALA A 66 8.59 2.24 -10.84
CA ALA A 66 9.41 3.10 -11.69
C ALA A 66 10.71 2.40 -12.10
N LEU A 67 11.42 1.79 -11.14
CA LEU A 67 12.63 1.03 -11.41
C LEU A 67 12.37 -0.17 -12.32
N GLN A 68 11.24 -0.88 -12.13
CA GLN A 68 10.83 -1.95 -13.02
C GLN A 68 10.70 -1.46 -14.46
N GLY A 69 10.01 -0.33 -14.68
CA GLY A 69 9.88 0.26 -16.01
C GLY A 69 11.23 0.63 -16.64
N VAL A 70 12.16 1.20 -15.86
CA VAL A 70 13.52 1.51 -16.34
C VAL A 70 14.31 0.23 -16.69
N LYS A 71 14.12 -0.85 -15.94
CA LYS A 71 14.77 -2.14 -16.22
C LYS A 71 14.22 -2.84 -17.47
N GLU A 72 12.93 -2.64 -17.75
CA GLU A 72 12.25 -3.17 -18.94
C GLU A 72 12.49 -2.30 -20.19
N ASP A 73 12.97 -1.07 -20.03
CA ASP A 73 13.39 -0.21 -21.13
C ASP A 73 14.74 -0.69 -21.72
N HIS A 74 14.74 -1.00 -23.02
CA HIS A 74 15.91 -1.41 -23.80
C HIS A 74 16.47 -0.28 -24.67
N GLY A 75 15.91 0.93 -24.59
CA GLY A 75 16.40 2.13 -25.24
C GLY A 75 17.59 2.77 -24.51
N HIS A 76 18.04 3.93 -25.02
CA HIS A 76 19.20 4.66 -24.51
C HIS A 76 19.06 5.15 -23.06
N ASN A 77 17.83 5.26 -22.54
CA ASN A 77 17.55 5.64 -21.15
C ASN A 77 17.23 4.44 -20.24
N GLY A 78 17.26 3.23 -20.80
CA GLY A 78 16.99 2.00 -20.08
C GLY A 78 18.11 1.63 -19.11
N PHE A 79 17.81 0.77 -18.15
CA PHE A 79 18.73 0.40 -17.08
C PHE A 79 20.07 -0.11 -17.61
N GLN A 80 20.05 -0.95 -18.66
CA GLN A 80 21.26 -1.51 -19.26
C GLN A 80 22.14 -0.44 -19.90
N ALA A 81 21.53 0.59 -20.49
CA ALA A 81 22.28 1.68 -21.13
C ALA A 81 22.89 2.65 -20.11
N ILE A 82 22.17 2.95 -19.02
CA ILE A 82 22.64 3.90 -17.98
C ILE A 82 23.61 3.27 -16.96
N ALA A 83 23.67 1.94 -16.88
CA ALA A 83 24.54 1.20 -15.97
C ALA A 83 25.85 0.70 -16.62
N ALA A 84 26.03 0.95 -17.92
CA ALA A 84 27.19 0.53 -18.70
C ALA A 84 28.44 1.39 -18.47
#